data_AF-A0A351XN04-F1
#
_entry.id   AF-A0A351XN04-F1
#
_cell.length_a   1.000
_cell.length_b   1.000
_cell.length_c   1.000
_cell.angle_alpha   90.00
_cell.angle_beta   90.00
_cell.angle_gamma   90.00
#
_symmetry.space_group_name_H-M   'P 1'
#
loop_
_entity.id
_entity.type
_entity.pdbx_description
1 polymer ?
#
loop_
_entity_poly.entity_id
_entity_poly.type
_entity_poly.pdbx_seq_one_letter_code
_entity_poly.pdbx_strand_id
1 'polypeptide(L)'
;MDNWLLDKMKAVNQEEQAYLDGDIQVKKDLYTRKDIFEIDSQMFLKQGKLVTVRHHSRFVEFPVHKHNYIEIVYVCAGKITHCIDGKELVTRPGDMLLMNQHVEHSVKLAEADDLGINFIALPEFFDIPLQMMKKHNIIADFLIGALRQSKPVPQYLVFHLKEHKPVLNLMENMLSSLFFENENEDIINQ
;
A
#
# COMPACT_ATOMS: atom_id res chain seq x y z
N MET A 1 -10.84 9.37 10.31
CA MET A 1 -9.44 9.80 10.22
C MET A 1 -9.34 11.15 10.89
N ASP A 2 -8.45 11.28 11.87
CA ASP A 2 -8.22 12.55 12.53
C ASP A 2 -7.63 13.60 11.57
N ASN A 3 -8.07 14.85 11.69
CA ASN A 3 -7.63 15.93 10.82
C ASN A 3 -6.11 16.15 10.85
N TRP A 4 -5.48 16.04 12.02
CA TRP A 4 -4.04 16.21 12.15
C TRP A 4 -3.26 15.19 11.29
N LEU A 5 -3.77 13.96 11.20
CA LEU A 5 -3.15 12.87 10.45
C LEU A 5 -3.36 13.09 8.96
N LEU A 6 -4.55 13.54 8.55
CA LEU A 6 -4.82 13.95 7.17
C LEU A 6 -3.91 15.11 6.74
N ASP A 7 -3.71 16.11 7.60
CA ASP A 7 -2.83 17.25 7.31
C ASP A 7 -1.37 16.82 7.15
N LYS A 8 -0.90 15.90 8.01
CA LYS A 8 0.43 15.28 7.86
C LYS A 8 0.52 14.49 6.55
N MET A 9 -0.52 13.76 6.18
CA MET A 9 -0.57 13.00 4.93
C MET A 9 -0.65 13.86 3.67
N LYS A 10 -1.16 15.09 3.77
CA LYS A 10 -1.20 16.03 2.66
C LYS A 10 0.16 16.59 2.30
N ALA A 11 1.12 16.58 3.22
CA ALA A 11 2.46 17.10 3.02
C ALA A 11 3.08 16.49 1.75
N VAL A 12 3.53 17.36 0.85
CA VAL A 12 4.18 16.98 -0.40
C VAL A 12 5.59 16.52 -0.09
N ASN A 13 5.93 15.30 -0.48
CA ASN A 13 7.29 14.79 -0.34
C ASN A 13 8.16 15.16 -1.55
N GLN A 14 9.46 14.88 -1.50
CA GLN A 14 10.40 15.25 -2.57
C GLN A 14 10.06 14.62 -3.94
N GLU A 15 9.52 13.40 -3.94
CA GLU A 15 9.09 12.72 -5.17
C GLU A 15 7.88 13.43 -5.77
N GLU A 16 6.85 13.70 -4.95
CA GLU A 16 5.66 14.42 -5.36
C GLU A 16 5.96 15.85 -5.82
N GLN A 17 6.91 16.54 -5.16
CA GLN A 17 7.34 17.87 -5.57
C GLN A 17 7.94 17.85 -6.97
N ALA A 18 8.74 16.82 -7.32
CA ALA A 18 9.30 16.70 -8.65
C ALA A 18 8.21 16.58 -9.73
N TYR A 19 7.12 15.85 -9.44
CA TYR A 19 5.98 15.75 -10.34
C TYR A 19 5.24 17.09 -10.49
N LEU A 20 5.04 17.82 -9.38
CA LEU A 20 4.48 19.17 -9.40
C LEU A 20 5.36 20.18 -10.16
N ASP A 21 6.68 19.99 -10.15
CA ASP A 21 7.66 20.81 -10.88
C ASP A 21 7.73 20.47 -12.39
N GLY A 22 7.00 19.44 -12.84
CA GLY A 22 6.83 19.12 -14.26
C GLY A 22 7.33 17.73 -14.70
N ASP A 23 7.84 16.89 -13.80
CA ASP A 23 8.16 15.50 -14.13
C ASP A 23 6.85 14.72 -14.38
N ILE A 24 6.60 14.30 -15.62
CA ILE A 24 5.36 13.61 -15.99
C ILE A 24 5.44 12.07 -15.94
N GLN A 25 6.58 11.51 -15.53
CA GLN A 25 6.80 10.06 -15.51
C GLN A 25 7.39 9.60 -14.17
N VAL A 26 6.96 8.41 -13.75
CA VAL A 26 7.50 7.74 -12.56
C VAL A 26 9.00 7.49 -12.73
N LYS A 27 9.79 7.93 -11.75
CA LYS A 27 11.24 7.67 -11.67
C LYS A 27 11.48 6.22 -11.27
N LYS A 28 11.62 5.33 -12.27
CA LYS A 28 11.76 3.87 -12.07
C LYS A 28 12.85 3.48 -11.06
N ASP A 29 13.95 4.21 -11.03
CA ASP A 29 15.09 3.95 -10.12
C ASP A 29 14.72 4.10 -8.63
N LEU A 30 13.61 4.76 -8.29
CA LEU A 30 13.08 4.82 -6.93
C LEU A 30 12.37 3.50 -6.52
N TYR A 31 11.95 2.71 -7.50
CA TYR A 31 11.04 1.58 -7.30
C TYR A 31 11.65 0.22 -7.64
N THR A 32 12.63 0.17 -8.54
CA THR A 32 13.24 -1.09 -8.96
C THR A 32 14.66 -0.88 -9.47
N ARG A 33 15.46 -1.94 -9.41
CA ARG A 33 16.78 -2.02 -10.07
C ARG A 33 16.78 -2.98 -11.26
N LYS A 34 15.60 -3.49 -11.65
CA LYS A 34 15.43 -4.47 -12.71
C LYS A 34 14.93 -3.80 -13.99
N ASP A 35 15.20 -4.43 -15.14
CA ASP A 35 14.73 -3.96 -16.45
C ASP A 35 13.21 -4.08 -16.61
N ILE A 36 12.61 -5.11 -16.00
CA ILE A 36 11.17 -5.29 -15.91
C ILE A 36 10.64 -4.38 -14.81
N PHE A 37 9.51 -3.68 -15.04
CA PHE A 37 8.90 -2.81 -14.05
C PHE A 37 8.15 -3.61 -12.97
N GLU A 38 8.92 -4.36 -12.20
CA GLU A 38 8.54 -5.01 -10.96
C GLU A 38 9.08 -4.17 -9.81
N ILE A 39 8.18 -3.61 -9.02
CA ILE A 39 8.51 -2.79 -7.87
C ILE A 39 9.08 -3.71 -6.77
N ASP A 40 10.27 -3.37 -6.29
CA ASP A 40 11.06 -4.21 -5.41
C ASP A 40 10.94 -3.76 -3.96
N SER A 41 10.42 -4.65 -3.11
CA SER A 41 10.31 -4.44 -1.65
C SER A 41 11.61 -3.98 -1.00
N GLN A 42 12.78 -4.39 -1.53
CA GLN A 42 14.10 -3.99 -1.02
C GLN A 42 14.41 -2.50 -1.18
N MET A 43 13.71 -1.80 -2.07
CA MET A 43 13.84 -0.35 -2.22
C MET A 43 13.25 0.41 -1.03
N PHE A 44 12.43 -0.26 -0.22
CA PHE A 44 11.61 0.38 0.81
C PHE A 44 11.77 -0.22 2.21
N LEU A 45 11.97 -1.54 2.30
CA LEU A 45 12.09 -2.24 3.58
C LEU A 45 13.46 -1.99 4.21
N LYS A 46 13.47 -1.53 5.47
CA LYS A 46 14.66 -1.52 6.32
C LYS A 46 15.06 -2.98 6.64
N GLN A 47 16.36 -3.22 6.83
CA GLN A 47 16.88 -4.56 7.13
C GLN A 47 16.17 -5.19 8.34
N GLY A 48 15.71 -6.43 8.19
CA GLY A 48 15.01 -7.19 9.24
C GLY A 48 13.53 -6.84 9.44
N LYS A 49 12.97 -5.90 8.68
CA LYS A 49 11.53 -5.61 8.69
C LYS A 49 10.81 -6.41 7.61
N LEU A 50 9.65 -6.98 7.95
CA LEU A 50 8.80 -7.74 7.02
C LEU A 50 7.66 -6.91 6.43
N VAL A 51 7.38 -5.75 7.01
CA VAL A 51 6.34 -4.83 6.57
C VAL A 51 6.83 -3.40 6.68
N THR A 52 6.42 -2.56 5.75
CA THR A 52 6.55 -1.10 5.84
C THR A 52 5.35 -0.44 5.21
N VAL A 53 5.22 0.88 5.40
CA VAL A 53 4.20 1.69 4.75
C VAL A 53 4.84 2.80 3.95
N ARG A 54 4.14 3.23 2.92
CA ARG A 54 4.47 4.43 2.16
C ARG A 54 3.21 5.21 1.84
N HIS A 55 3.37 6.51 1.68
CA HIS A 55 2.33 7.31 1.04
C HIS A 55 2.09 6.77 -0.36
N HIS A 56 0.82 6.72 -0.74
CA HIS A 56 0.45 6.52 -2.12
C HIS A 56 0.90 7.74 -2.93
N SER A 57 1.64 7.53 -4.02
CA SER A 57 2.18 8.62 -4.84
C SER A 57 1.04 9.37 -5.53
N ARG A 58 0.99 10.70 -5.36
CA ARG A 58 0.07 11.59 -6.07
C ARG A 58 0.76 12.29 -7.24
N PHE A 59 -0.04 12.94 -8.08
CA PHE A 59 0.40 13.84 -9.16
C PHE A 59 1.09 13.16 -10.36
N VAL A 60 1.06 11.83 -10.44
CA VAL A 60 1.64 11.07 -11.55
C VAL A 60 0.74 9.88 -11.90
N GLU A 61 0.65 9.55 -13.19
CA GLU A 61 0.12 8.25 -13.60
C GLU A 61 1.16 7.17 -13.34
N PHE A 62 0.79 6.17 -12.54
CA PHE A 62 1.68 5.05 -12.26
C PHE A 62 1.49 3.98 -13.33
N PRO A 63 2.48 3.73 -14.21
CA PRO A 63 2.29 2.84 -15.36
C PRO A 63 2.14 1.38 -14.92
N VAL A 64 1.77 0.52 -15.87
CA VAL A 64 1.56 -0.91 -15.62
C VAL A 64 2.80 -1.53 -14.98
N HIS A 65 2.60 -2.17 -13.83
CA HIS A 65 3.65 -2.78 -13.01
C HIS A 65 3.11 -3.95 -12.18
N LYS A 66 4.02 -4.70 -11.58
CA LYS A 66 3.75 -5.72 -10.56
C LYS A 66 4.71 -5.57 -9.38
N HIS A 67 4.57 -6.42 -8.37
CA HIS A 67 5.35 -6.35 -7.13
C HIS A 67 6.02 -7.69 -6.81
N ASN A 68 7.12 -7.67 -6.05
CA ASN A 68 7.63 -8.89 -5.40
C ASN A 68 7.13 -9.07 -3.95
N TYR A 69 6.10 -8.31 -3.55
CA TYR A 69 5.47 -8.32 -2.23
C TYR A 69 3.94 -8.31 -2.33
N ILE A 70 3.26 -8.55 -1.21
CA ILE A 70 1.82 -8.34 -1.09
C ILE A 70 1.58 -6.86 -0.81
N GLU A 71 0.81 -6.19 -1.66
CA GLU A 71 0.45 -4.79 -1.50
C GLU A 71 -0.94 -4.66 -0.88
N ILE A 72 -1.07 -3.75 0.10
CA ILE A 72 -2.38 -3.33 0.62
C ILE A 72 -2.50 -1.83 0.42
N VAL A 73 -3.47 -1.38 -0.34
CA VAL A 73 -3.78 0.04 -0.52
C VAL A 73 -4.98 0.38 0.34
N TYR A 74 -4.83 1.35 1.24
CA TYR A 74 -5.92 1.88 2.06
C TYR A 74 -6.17 3.34 1.73
N VAL A 75 -7.42 3.68 1.39
CA VAL A 75 -7.80 5.06 1.04
C VAL A 75 -8.24 5.81 2.29
N CYS A 76 -7.53 6.90 2.60
CA CYS A 76 -7.80 7.77 3.74
C CYS A 76 -8.72 8.93 3.38
N ALA A 77 -8.57 9.51 2.18
CA ALA A 77 -9.41 10.59 1.65
C ALA A 77 -9.45 10.55 0.11
N GLY A 78 -10.44 11.22 -0.48
CA GLY A 78 -10.58 11.28 -1.94
C GLY A 78 -10.93 9.93 -2.59
N LYS A 79 -10.20 9.53 -3.61
CA LYS A 79 -10.35 8.24 -4.32
C LYS A 79 -9.02 7.82 -4.94
N ILE A 80 -8.85 6.51 -5.15
CA ILE A 80 -7.75 5.99 -5.97
C ILE A 80 -8.36 5.13 -7.08
N THR A 81 -7.86 5.27 -8.31
CA THR A 81 -8.36 4.51 -9.46
C THR A 81 -7.28 3.59 -9.99
N HIS A 82 -7.44 2.30 -9.73
CA HIS A 82 -6.57 1.24 -10.21
C HIS A 82 -7.09 0.73 -11.56
N CYS A 83 -6.20 0.28 -12.43
CA CYS A 83 -6.56 -0.48 -13.62
C CYS A 83 -5.93 -1.88 -13.52
N ILE A 84 -6.77 -2.90 -13.36
CA ILE A 84 -6.35 -4.30 -13.21
C ILE A 84 -7.00 -5.08 -14.35
N ASP A 85 -6.23 -5.84 -15.13
CA ASP A 85 -6.71 -6.58 -16.31
C ASP A 85 -7.51 -5.71 -17.30
N GLY A 86 -7.07 -4.45 -17.49
CA GLY A 86 -7.74 -3.48 -18.36
C GLY A 86 -9.08 -2.95 -17.84
N LYS A 87 -9.45 -3.25 -16.59
CA LYS A 87 -10.68 -2.78 -15.95
C LYS A 87 -10.37 -1.78 -14.84
N GLU A 88 -11.16 -0.71 -14.80
CA GLU A 88 -11.06 0.29 -13.75
C GLU A 88 -11.71 -0.18 -12.45
N LEU A 89 -10.99 -0.02 -11.36
CA LEU A 89 -11.43 -0.25 -10.00
C LEU A 89 -11.19 1.03 -9.18
N VAL A 90 -12.28 1.65 -8.73
CA VAL A 90 -12.22 2.87 -7.92
C VAL A 90 -12.41 2.51 -6.44
N THR A 91 -11.44 2.86 -5.61
CA THR A 91 -11.49 2.74 -4.15
C THR A 91 -11.74 4.11 -3.51
N ARG A 92 -12.48 4.11 -2.40
CA ARG A 92 -12.97 5.31 -1.70
C ARG A 92 -12.59 5.27 -0.22
N PRO A 93 -12.74 6.37 0.55
CA PRO A 93 -12.25 6.42 1.92
C PRO A 93 -12.81 5.28 2.77
N GLY A 94 -11.91 4.57 3.46
CA GLY A 94 -12.22 3.36 4.23
C GLY A 94 -12.12 2.06 3.42
N ASP A 95 -12.01 2.10 2.09
CA ASP A 95 -11.79 0.90 1.28
C ASP A 95 -10.33 0.42 1.41
N MET A 96 -10.16 -0.90 1.36
CA MET A 96 -8.85 -1.56 1.24
C MET A 96 -8.79 -2.41 -0.02
N LEU A 97 -7.71 -2.31 -0.77
CA LEU A 97 -7.37 -3.20 -1.88
C LEU A 97 -6.14 -4.02 -1.49
N LEU A 98 -6.30 -5.34 -1.43
CA LEU A 98 -5.22 -6.29 -1.14
C LEU A 98 -4.86 -7.01 -2.43
N MET A 99 -3.59 -7.01 -2.81
CA MET A 99 -3.08 -7.59 -4.06
C MET A 99 -1.86 -8.47 -3.79
N ASN A 100 -1.80 -9.63 -4.46
CA ASN A 100 -0.62 -10.47 -4.41
C ASN A 100 0.43 -10.02 -5.44
N GLN A 101 1.61 -10.62 -5.38
CA GLN A 101 2.78 -10.33 -6.23
C GLN A 101 2.53 -10.50 -7.73
N HIS A 102 1.47 -11.22 -8.08
CA HIS A 102 1.19 -11.62 -9.45
C HIS A 102 0.20 -10.69 -10.13
N VAL A 103 -0.42 -9.76 -9.40
CA VAL A 103 -1.27 -8.73 -9.98
C VAL A 103 -0.41 -7.74 -10.75
N GLU A 104 -0.69 -7.62 -12.04
CA GLU A 104 -0.21 -6.54 -12.87
C GLU A 104 -1.29 -5.46 -12.93
N HIS A 105 -0.93 -4.23 -12.58
CA HIS A 105 -1.87 -3.11 -12.50
C HIS A 105 -1.21 -1.78 -12.82
N SER A 106 -2.02 -0.78 -13.14
CA SER A 106 -1.59 0.62 -13.19
C SER A 106 -2.49 1.47 -12.29
N VAL A 107 -2.06 2.69 -11.98
CA VAL A 107 -2.85 3.63 -11.18
C VAL A 107 -2.98 4.93 -11.93
N LYS A 108 -4.22 5.40 -12.08
CA LYS A 108 -4.47 6.72 -12.69
C LYS A 108 -3.96 7.83 -11.77
N LEU A 109 -3.75 9.01 -12.35
CA LEU A 109 -3.32 10.19 -11.61
C LEU A 109 -4.24 10.45 -10.41
N ALA A 110 -3.63 10.44 -9.22
CA ALA A 110 -4.27 10.81 -7.96
C ALA A 110 -4.01 12.31 -7.68
N GLU A 111 -5.05 13.02 -7.26
CA GLU A 111 -5.02 14.46 -7.00
C GLU A 111 -4.53 14.78 -5.58
N ALA A 112 -4.40 16.08 -5.26
CA ALA A 112 -3.89 16.54 -3.97
C ALA A 112 -4.65 15.99 -2.75
N ASP A 113 -5.97 15.81 -2.87
CA ASP A 113 -6.84 15.31 -1.80
C ASP A 113 -7.10 13.80 -1.88
N ASP A 114 -6.52 13.10 -2.87
CA ASP A 114 -6.59 11.65 -3.01
C ASP A 114 -5.48 11.01 -2.16
N LEU A 115 -5.79 10.79 -0.88
CA LEU A 115 -4.83 10.34 0.11
C LEU A 115 -4.98 8.83 0.34
N GLY A 116 -3.89 8.10 0.13
CA GLY A 116 -3.81 6.68 0.45
C GLY A 116 -2.47 6.28 1.04
N ILE A 117 -2.45 5.07 1.59
CA ILE A 117 -1.25 4.43 2.11
C ILE A 117 -1.12 3.06 1.46
N ASN A 118 0.09 2.77 0.98
CA ASN A 118 0.45 1.46 0.50
C ASN A 118 1.23 0.76 1.61
N PHE A 119 0.71 -0.37 2.08
CA PHE A 119 1.46 -1.31 2.90
C PHE A 119 2.19 -2.27 1.98
N ILE A 120 3.47 -2.46 2.29
CA ILE A 120 4.39 -3.32 1.56
C ILE A 120 4.73 -4.45 2.52
N ALA A 121 4.10 -5.61 2.33
CA ALA A 121 4.24 -6.74 3.23
C ALA A 121 4.87 -7.92 2.49
N LEU A 122 6.00 -8.41 3.02
CA LEU A 122 6.59 -9.64 2.53
C LEU A 122 5.66 -10.83 2.86
N PRO A 123 5.63 -11.87 2.01
CA PRO A 123 4.99 -13.15 2.27
C PRO A 123 5.02 -13.62 3.73
N GLU A 124 6.22 -13.62 4.32
CA GLU A 124 6.57 -14.14 5.63
C GLU A 124 5.86 -13.38 6.76
N PHE A 125 5.47 -12.13 6.54
CA PHE A 125 4.69 -11.35 7.50
C PHE A 125 3.37 -12.06 7.87
N PHE A 126 2.80 -12.81 6.92
CA PHE A 126 1.49 -13.44 7.06
C PHE A 126 1.53 -14.85 7.64
N ASP A 127 2.71 -15.42 7.91
CA ASP A 127 2.81 -16.81 8.40
C ASP A 127 2.11 -17.00 9.75
N ILE A 128 2.35 -16.11 10.70
CA ILE A 128 1.72 -16.18 12.04
C ILE A 128 0.21 -15.84 11.96
N PRO A 129 -0.22 -14.72 11.35
CA PRO A 129 -1.64 -14.43 11.16
C PRO A 129 -2.42 -15.57 10.51
N LEU A 130 -1.83 -16.22 9.49
CA LEU A 130 -2.45 -17.36 8.81
C LEU A 130 -2.63 -18.56 9.74
N GLN A 131 -1.68 -18.86 10.63
CA GLN A 131 -1.82 -19.92 11.62
C GLN A 131 -2.88 -19.60 12.70
N MET A 132 -3.06 -18.32 13.04
CA MET A 132 -4.06 -17.87 14.01
C MET A 132 -5.49 -17.92 13.46
N MET A 133 -5.67 -17.97 12.13
CA MET A 133 -6.99 -18.07 11.51
C MET A 133 -7.60 -19.45 11.75
N LYS A 134 -8.51 -19.52 12.72
CA LYS A 134 -9.20 -20.78 13.12
C LYS A 134 -10.28 -21.25 12.13
N LYS A 135 -10.64 -20.43 11.15
CA LYS A 135 -11.69 -20.73 10.17
C LYS A 135 -11.21 -20.41 8.76
N HIS A 136 -11.51 -21.33 7.84
CA HIS A 136 -11.40 -21.11 6.41
C HIS A 136 -12.21 -19.87 6.02
N ASN A 137 -11.54 -18.90 5.40
CA ASN A 137 -12.14 -17.65 4.97
C ASN A 137 -11.38 -17.12 3.75
N ILE A 138 -11.99 -16.20 3.02
CA ILE A 138 -11.45 -15.69 1.76
C ILE A 138 -10.06 -15.05 1.89
N ILE A 139 -9.73 -14.46 3.04
CA ILE A 139 -8.40 -13.88 3.30
C ILE A 139 -7.36 -14.99 3.48
N ALA A 140 -7.71 -16.04 4.22
CA ALA A 140 -6.83 -17.22 4.35
C ALA A 140 -6.57 -17.85 2.98
N ASP A 141 -7.59 -17.93 2.12
CA ASP A 141 -7.48 -18.54 0.78
C ASP A 141 -6.62 -17.71 -0.14
N PHE A 142 -6.80 -16.40 -0.10
CA PHE A 142 -5.94 -15.45 -0.79
C PHE A 142 -4.48 -15.60 -0.35
N LEU A 143 -4.21 -15.65 0.97
CA LEU A 143 -2.85 -15.77 1.49
C LEU A 143 -2.23 -17.13 1.16
N ILE A 144 -2.97 -18.23 1.31
CA ILE A 144 -2.52 -19.55 0.87
C ILE A 144 -2.21 -19.53 -0.63
N GLY A 145 -3.05 -18.84 -1.42
CA GLY A 145 -2.87 -18.65 -2.85
C GLY A 145 -1.57 -17.92 -3.20
N ALA A 146 -1.32 -16.80 -2.54
CA ALA A 146 -0.13 -15.99 -2.71
C ALA A 146 1.16 -16.68 -2.24
N LEU A 147 1.08 -17.52 -1.20
CA LEU A 147 2.26 -18.08 -0.52
C LEU A 147 2.64 -19.50 -0.98
N ARG A 148 1.66 -20.34 -1.38
CA ARG A 148 1.84 -21.81 -1.44
C ARG A 148 1.48 -22.46 -2.77
N GLN A 149 1.11 -21.70 -3.80
CA GLN A 149 0.72 -22.30 -5.09
C GLN A 149 1.93 -22.64 -5.96
N SER A 150 1.91 -23.85 -6.54
CA SER A 150 2.89 -24.29 -7.55
C SER A 150 2.71 -23.59 -8.90
N LYS A 151 1.54 -23.00 -9.15
CA LYS A 151 1.24 -22.14 -10.30
C LYS A 151 0.72 -20.80 -9.79
N PRO A 152 1.54 -19.74 -9.84
CA PRO A 152 1.13 -18.39 -9.51
C PRO A 152 -0.12 -17.93 -10.26
N VAL A 153 -1.11 -17.38 -9.55
CA VAL A 153 -2.30 -16.75 -10.14
C VAL A 153 -2.45 -15.32 -9.59
N PRO A 154 -2.67 -14.30 -10.44
CA PRO A 154 -3.03 -12.96 -10.00
C PRO A 154 -4.31 -12.98 -9.19
N GLN A 155 -4.27 -12.43 -7.97
CA GLN A 155 -5.43 -12.34 -7.09
C GLN A 155 -5.46 -10.99 -6.39
N TYR A 156 -6.66 -10.44 -6.24
CA TYR A 156 -6.89 -9.26 -5.43
C TYR A 156 -8.22 -9.37 -4.66
N LEU A 157 -8.31 -8.69 -3.53
CA LEU A 157 -9.52 -8.56 -2.73
C LEU A 157 -9.80 -7.07 -2.48
N VAL A 158 -11.06 -6.68 -2.65
CA VAL A 158 -11.54 -5.34 -2.33
C VAL A 158 -12.43 -5.42 -1.10
N PHE A 159 -12.08 -4.66 -0.06
CA PHE A 159 -12.84 -4.57 1.16
C PHE A 159 -13.51 -3.21 1.24
N HIS A 160 -14.84 -3.19 1.17
CA HIS A 160 -15.63 -1.99 1.36
C HIS A 160 -16.01 -1.85 2.84
N LEU A 161 -15.08 -1.34 3.64
CA LEU A 161 -15.22 -1.31 5.09
C LEU A 161 -16.07 -0.15 5.59
N LYS A 162 -16.36 0.85 4.74
CA LYS A 162 -17.16 2.03 5.08
C LYS A 162 -16.69 2.62 6.42
N GLU A 163 -17.62 3.01 7.28
CA GLU A 163 -17.34 3.56 8.61
C GLU A 163 -17.16 2.48 9.70
N HIS A 164 -16.59 1.32 9.37
CA HIS A 164 -16.35 0.27 10.36
C HIS A 164 -15.27 0.71 11.38
N LYS A 165 -15.72 1.36 12.46
CA LYS A 165 -14.90 2.03 13.47
C LYS A 165 -13.70 1.21 13.96
N PRO A 166 -13.81 -0.09 14.26
CA PRO A 166 -12.65 -0.86 14.69
C PRO A 166 -11.49 -0.87 13.67
N VAL A 167 -11.78 -0.92 12.37
CA VAL A 167 -10.73 -0.90 11.34
C VAL A 167 -10.21 0.51 11.16
N LEU A 168 -11.09 1.52 11.14
CA LEU A 168 -10.68 2.93 11.09
C LEU A 168 -9.70 3.27 12.22
N ASN A 169 -10.05 2.93 13.46
CA ASN A 169 -9.20 3.17 14.63
C ASN A 169 -7.89 2.40 14.55
N LEU A 170 -7.90 1.15 14.04
CA LEU A 170 -6.68 0.38 13.84
C LEU A 170 -5.76 1.05 12.81
N MET A 171 -6.32 1.49 11.67
CA MET A 171 -5.56 2.19 10.64
C MET A 171 -5.03 3.52 11.15
N GLU A 172 -5.85 4.32 11.83
CA GLU A 172 -5.45 5.57 12.49
C GLU A 172 -4.28 5.35 13.45
N ASN A 173 -4.37 4.36 14.33
CA ASN A 173 -3.31 4.04 15.28
C ASN A 173 -2.03 3.59 14.58
N MET A 174 -2.14 2.72 13.57
CA MET A 174 -0.99 2.25 12.80
C MET A 174 -0.28 3.42 12.10
N LEU A 175 -1.02 4.28 11.40
CA LEU A 175 -0.47 5.43 10.70
C LEU A 175 0.14 6.44 11.67
N SER A 176 -0.56 6.73 12.76
CA SER A 176 -0.09 7.59 13.84
C SER A 176 1.27 7.12 14.38
N SER A 177 1.39 5.83 14.74
CA SER A 177 2.66 5.25 15.21
C SER A 177 3.77 5.39 14.18
N LEU A 178 3.49 5.27 12.88
CA LEU A 178 4.49 5.40 11.82
C LEU A 178 5.01 6.85 11.68
N PHE A 179 4.15 7.85 11.85
CA PHE A 179 4.60 9.25 11.92
C PHE A 179 5.35 9.56 13.21
N PHE A 180 4.92 9.00 14.35
CA PHE A 180 5.59 9.23 15.63
C PHE A 180 6.91 8.48 15.80
N GLU A 181 7.08 7.27 15.24
CA GLU A 181 8.38 6.59 15.19
C GLU A 181 9.42 7.40 14.40
N ASN A 182 8.98 8.15 13.38
CA ASN A 182 9.85 9.06 12.64
C ASN A 182 10.18 10.37 13.40
N GLU A 183 9.40 10.72 14.43
CA GLU A 183 9.62 11.91 15.28
C GLU A 183 10.35 11.58 16.61
N ASN A 184 10.29 10.32 17.10
CA ASN A 184 10.73 9.91 18.44
C ASN A 184 11.63 8.67 18.47
N GLU A 185 12.73 8.63 17.71
CA GLU A 185 13.81 7.65 18.00
C GLU A 185 14.46 7.87 19.39
N ASP A 186 14.20 9.00 20.08
CA ASP A 186 14.85 9.37 21.34
C ASP A 186 13.96 9.46 22.61
N ILE A 187 12.64 9.18 22.56
CA ILE A 187 11.76 9.46 23.72
C ILE A 187 11.28 8.21 24.48
N ILE A 188 11.36 7.01 23.90
CA ILE A 188 10.87 5.79 24.57
C ILE A 188 12.01 5.12 25.36
N ASN A 189 12.53 5.82 26.36
CA ASN A 189 13.30 5.28 27.50
C ASN A 189 13.49 6.36 28.60
N GLN A 190 12.38 6.92 29.10
CA GLN A 190 12.35 7.64 30.39
C GLN A 190 11.34 7.00 31.32
#